data_AF-R1GTS6-F1
#
_entry.id   AF-R1GTS6-F1
#
_cell.length_a   1.000
_cell.length_b   1.000
_cell.length_c   1.000
_cell.angle_alpha   90.00
_cell.angle_beta   90.00
_cell.angle_gamma   90.00
#
_symmetry.space_group_name_H-M   'P 1'
#
loop_
_entity.id
_entity.type
_entity.pdbx_description
1 polymer ?
#
loop_
_entity_poly.entity_id
_entity_poly.type
_entity_poly.pdbx_seq_one_letter_code
_entity_poly.pdbx_strand_id
1 'polypeptide(L)'
;MATLSQVVFFCGLYNWNWSETTSLKPWTSPGDHLKYLLSYLVDITNPVYITHNPGLNLQYWVMPIEYAGSLASYMAVLALARVKPHLRPGFLAASILPFLYRGNCFTYTFLCGVLIAELNLACARGALRVNPLLNRILFLLGFFLVCLPDNYADTPGYSWLVGLESLTAWGEEAPHNWRSVAGVLFVFGICNETKLQRLPNSRAPQYLAKISWEIYLVHITLYYMWMKPIRGFIMSLLERAPVGGFWTGHIVSGMLMAAIVHWFAKRLKIVNGRLMTFAKRIEEWAQDTPST
;
A
#
# COMPACT_ATOMS: atom_id res chain seq x y z
N MET A 1 -13.87 -8.69 -7.56
CA MET A 1 -13.84 -7.24 -7.94
C MET A 1 -13.33 -7.03 -9.35
N ALA A 2 -12.20 -7.62 -9.77
CA ALA A 2 -11.72 -7.54 -11.15
C ALA A 2 -12.75 -8.09 -12.17
N THR A 3 -13.35 -9.24 -11.88
CA THR A 3 -14.45 -9.84 -12.66
C THR A 3 -15.65 -8.90 -12.81
N LEU A 4 -16.13 -8.33 -11.70
CA LEU A 4 -17.25 -7.38 -11.72
C LEU A 4 -16.92 -6.12 -12.52
N SER A 5 -15.69 -5.60 -12.37
CA SER A 5 -15.24 -4.41 -13.12
C SER A 5 -15.19 -4.67 -14.62
N GLN A 6 -14.76 -5.87 -15.04
CA GLN A 6 -14.81 -6.32 -16.43
C GLN A 6 -16.24 -6.42 -16.96
N VAL A 7 -17.16 -7.02 -16.20
CA VAL A 7 -18.57 -7.14 -16.61
C VAL A 7 -19.22 -5.78 -16.76
N VAL A 8 -19.05 -4.90 -15.78
CA VAL A 8 -19.59 -3.52 -15.81
C VAL A 8 -19.00 -2.73 -16.97
N PHE A 9 -17.70 -2.87 -17.25
CA PHE A 9 -17.03 -2.22 -18.37
C PHE A 9 -17.49 -2.77 -19.73
N PHE A 10 -17.57 -4.10 -19.89
CA PHE A 10 -18.07 -4.75 -21.10
C PHE A 10 -19.51 -4.31 -21.42
N CYS A 11 -20.37 -4.22 -20.41
CA CYS A 11 -21.75 -3.73 -20.55
C CYS A 11 -21.85 -2.21 -20.80
N GLY A 12 -20.75 -1.47 -20.83
CA GLY A 12 -20.74 -0.02 -21.05
C GLY A 12 -21.40 0.77 -19.91
N LEU A 13 -21.46 0.19 -18.71
CA LEU A 13 -22.09 0.81 -17.53
C LEU A 13 -21.16 1.84 -16.85
N TYR A 14 -19.92 1.98 -17.33
CA TYR A 14 -18.93 2.94 -16.85
C TYR A 14 -17.89 3.24 -17.94
N ASN A 15 -17.65 4.53 -18.22
CA ASN A 15 -16.86 5.03 -19.36
C ASN A 15 -15.64 5.86 -18.94
N TRP A 16 -14.94 5.46 -17.89
CA TRP A 16 -13.77 6.20 -17.46
C TRP A 16 -12.54 5.75 -18.23
N ASN A 17 -11.93 6.71 -18.92
CA ASN A 17 -10.70 6.48 -19.67
C ASN A 17 -9.53 6.43 -18.67
N TRP A 18 -9.13 5.22 -18.30
CA TRP A 18 -7.86 4.99 -17.62
C TRP A 18 -6.80 4.76 -18.69
N SER A 19 -5.60 5.33 -18.52
CA SER A 19 -4.52 5.42 -19.52
C SER A 19 -4.09 4.10 -20.17
N GLU A 20 -4.47 2.96 -19.60
CA GLU A 20 -4.07 1.62 -20.02
C GLU A 20 -5.20 0.77 -20.61
N THR A 21 -6.43 1.30 -20.65
CA THR A 21 -7.61 0.61 -21.21
C THR A 21 -7.84 0.87 -22.70
N THR A 22 -6.88 1.53 -23.35
CA THR A 22 -6.99 2.11 -24.69
C THR A 22 -7.31 1.09 -25.80
N SER A 23 -7.06 -0.20 -25.58
CA SER A 23 -7.32 -1.26 -26.57
C SER A 23 -8.68 -1.96 -26.43
N LEU A 24 -9.32 -1.95 -25.25
CA LEU A 24 -10.58 -2.65 -25.00
C LEU A 24 -11.77 -1.70 -25.08
N LYS A 25 -12.79 -2.03 -25.88
CA LYS A 25 -14.02 -1.23 -25.99
C LYS A 25 -15.23 -2.00 -25.41
N PRO A 26 -16.21 -1.30 -24.80
CA PRO A 26 -17.47 -1.91 -24.40
C PRO A 26 -18.16 -2.61 -25.57
N TRP A 27 -18.88 -3.70 -25.31
CA TRP A 27 -19.60 -4.49 -26.31
C TRP A 27 -18.77 -5.04 -27.49
N THR A 28 -17.45 -4.92 -27.45
CA THR A 28 -16.54 -5.48 -28.46
C THR A 28 -15.85 -6.73 -27.96
N SER A 29 -15.69 -7.74 -28.83
CA SER A 29 -14.88 -8.95 -28.65
C SER A 29 -14.84 -9.50 -27.20
N PRO A 30 -15.87 -10.22 -26.73
CA PRO A 30 -15.89 -10.77 -25.37
C PRO A 30 -14.70 -11.70 -25.08
N GLY A 31 -14.11 -12.32 -26.13
CA GLY A 31 -12.89 -13.12 -26.01
C GLY A 31 -11.67 -12.29 -25.57
N ASP A 32 -11.54 -11.05 -26.03
CA ASP A 32 -10.42 -10.18 -25.64
C ASP A 32 -10.57 -9.68 -24.19
N HIS A 33 -11.80 -9.39 -23.75
CA HIS A 33 -12.10 -9.08 -22.34
C HIS A 33 -11.79 -10.28 -21.43
N LEU A 34 -12.17 -11.49 -21.84
CA LEU A 34 -11.85 -12.72 -21.10
C LEU A 34 -10.33 -12.97 -21.07
N LYS A 35 -9.65 -12.80 -22.19
CA LYS A 35 -8.19 -12.96 -22.28
C LYS A 35 -7.48 -11.98 -21.36
N TYR A 36 -7.88 -10.70 -21.38
CA TYR A 36 -7.32 -9.70 -20.48
C TYR A 36 -7.57 -10.06 -19.01
N LEU A 37 -8.79 -10.48 -18.65
CA LEU A 37 -9.10 -10.92 -17.30
C LEU A 37 -8.22 -12.10 -16.87
N LEU A 38 -8.04 -13.11 -17.73
CA LEU A 38 -7.19 -14.26 -17.43
C LEU A 38 -5.72 -13.87 -17.30
N SER A 39 -5.20 -13.03 -18.20
CA SER A 39 -3.84 -12.49 -18.11
C SER A 39 -3.63 -11.73 -16.80
N TYR A 40 -4.57 -10.85 -16.43
CA TYR A 40 -4.53 -10.14 -15.15
C TYR A 40 -4.55 -11.11 -13.97
N LEU A 41 -5.42 -12.13 -13.98
CA LEU A 41 -5.47 -13.12 -12.91
C LEU A 41 -4.17 -13.93 -12.79
N VAL A 42 -3.48 -14.19 -13.89
CA VAL A 42 -2.16 -14.84 -13.88
C VAL A 42 -1.10 -13.87 -13.36
N ASP A 43 -1.09 -12.62 -13.81
CA ASP A 43 -0.14 -11.59 -13.36
C ASP A 43 -0.18 -11.41 -11.84
N ILE A 44 -1.38 -11.32 -11.24
CA ILE A 44 -1.52 -11.15 -9.78
C ILE A 44 -1.08 -12.38 -8.99
N THR A 45 -0.99 -13.57 -9.60
CA THR A 45 -0.49 -14.78 -8.93
C THR A 45 1.02 -14.85 -8.89
N ASN A 46 1.73 -13.99 -9.64
CA ASN A 46 3.18 -13.94 -9.62
C ASN A 46 3.67 -13.24 -8.33
N PRO A 47 4.29 -13.97 -7.38
CA PRO A 47 4.68 -13.41 -6.08
C PRO A 47 5.81 -12.38 -6.17
N VAL A 48 6.52 -12.32 -7.31
CA VAL A 48 7.64 -11.39 -7.53
C VAL A 48 7.18 -10.11 -8.25
N TYR A 49 5.92 -10.06 -8.70
CA TYR A 49 5.29 -8.89 -9.31
C TYR A 49 6.18 -8.21 -10.36
N ILE A 50 6.62 -8.98 -11.35
CA ILE A 50 7.55 -8.52 -12.41
C ILE A 50 6.83 -7.65 -13.45
N THR A 51 5.54 -7.90 -13.67
CA THR A 51 4.69 -7.18 -14.62
C THR A 51 3.76 -6.24 -13.86
N HIS A 52 3.82 -4.94 -14.15
CA HIS A 52 2.85 -3.99 -13.61
C HIS A 52 1.58 -4.04 -14.47
N ASN A 53 0.51 -4.57 -13.88
CA ASN A 53 -0.82 -4.58 -14.48
C ASN A 53 -1.81 -4.03 -13.45
N PRO A 54 -2.17 -2.74 -13.50
CA PRO A 54 -3.05 -2.10 -12.51
C PRO A 54 -4.52 -2.54 -12.67
N GLY A 55 -4.85 -3.29 -13.73
CA GLY A 55 -6.21 -3.72 -14.05
C GLY A 55 -7.10 -2.57 -14.53
N LEU A 56 -8.39 -2.85 -14.72
CA LEU A 56 -9.35 -1.85 -15.22
C LEU A 56 -9.76 -0.79 -14.19
N ASN A 57 -9.35 -0.93 -12.92
CA ASN A 57 -9.82 -0.08 -11.86
C ASN A 57 -8.67 0.40 -10.99
N LEU A 58 -8.26 1.65 -11.25
CA LEU A 58 -7.20 2.32 -10.50
C LEU A 58 -7.48 2.35 -9.00
N GLN A 59 -8.74 2.31 -8.55
CA GLN A 59 -9.06 2.29 -7.12
C GLN A 59 -8.48 1.08 -6.38
N TYR A 60 -8.18 0.00 -7.10
CA TYR A 60 -7.72 -1.27 -6.52
C TYR A 60 -6.30 -1.64 -6.92
N TRP A 61 -5.51 -0.70 -7.45
CA TRP A 61 -4.16 -0.98 -7.95
C TRP A 61 -3.23 -1.57 -6.88
N VAL A 62 -3.45 -1.26 -5.60
CA VAL A 62 -2.65 -1.76 -4.47
C VAL A 62 -3.03 -3.20 -4.12
N MET A 63 -4.26 -3.65 -4.45
CA MET A 63 -4.73 -4.99 -4.07
C MET A 63 -3.90 -6.14 -4.66
N PRO A 64 -3.57 -6.14 -5.96
CA PRO A 64 -2.62 -7.09 -6.52
C PRO A 64 -1.27 -7.10 -5.80
N ILE A 65 -0.76 -5.91 -5.45
CA ILE A 65 0.54 -5.75 -4.79
C ILE A 65 0.49 -6.36 -3.39
N GLU A 66 -0.57 -6.08 -2.62
CA GLU A 66 -0.77 -6.64 -1.27
C GLU A 66 -0.91 -8.16 -1.30
N TYR A 67 -1.62 -8.69 -2.30
CA TYR A 67 -1.78 -10.13 -2.50
C TYR A 67 -0.44 -10.81 -2.84
N ALA A 68 0.30 -10.27 -3.84
CA ALA A 68 1.60 -10.78 -4.23
C ALA A 68 2.64 -10.68 -3.09
N GLY A 69 2.69 -9.55 -2.38
CA GLY A 69 3.55 -9.34 -1.22
C GLY A 69 3.22 -10.28 -0.05
N SER A 70 1.94 -10.58 0.17
CA SER A 70 1.51 -11.58 1.16
C SER A 70 1.94 -12.98 0.77
N LEU A 71 1.81 -13.36 -0.51
CA LEU A 71 2.33 -14.63 -1.03
C LEU A 71 3.85 -14.72 -0.88
N ALA A 72 4.59 -13.66 -1.22
CA ALA A 72 6.04 -13.61 -1.06
C ALA A 72 6.45 -13.81 0.42
N SER A 73 5.75 -13.15 1.34
CA SER A 73 5.96 -13.30 2.79
C SER A 73 5.66 -14.73 3.27
N TYR A 74 4.54 -15.31 2.83
CA TYR A 74 4.18 -16.69 3.16
C TYR A 74 5.22 -17.69 2.63
N MET A 75 5.65 -17.53 1.37
CA MET A 75 6.67 -18.37 0.76
C MET A 75 8.02 -18.23 1.46
N ALA A 76 8.41 -17.03 1.89
CA ALA A 76 9.63 -16.82 2.66
C ALA A 76 9.58 -17.55 4.02
N VAL A 77 8.46 -17.45 4.73
CA VAL A 77 8.25 -18.18 6.01
C VAL A 77 8.28 -19.69 5.78
N LEU A 78 7.61 -20.18 4.73
CA LEU A 78 7.56 -21.61 4.39
C LEU A 78 8.94 -22.15 4.01
N ALA A 79 9.69 -21.43 3.17
CA ALA A 79 11.04 -21.80 2.76
C ALA A 79 12.01 -21.90 3.96
N LEU A 80 11.80 -21.07 4.98
CA LEU A 80 12.63 -21.04 6.19
C LEU A 80 12.06 -21.84 7.36
N ALA A 81 10.95 -22.56 7.18
CA ALA A 81 10.27 -23.28 8.25
C ALA A 81 11.19 -24.27 8.98
N ARG A 82 12.09 -24.93 8.23
CA ARG A 82 13.07 -25.91 8.76
C ARG A 82 14.43 -25.30 9.14
N VAL A 83 14.66 -24.02 8.86
CA VAL A 83 15.93 -23.35 9.15
C VAL A 83 16.01 -22.98 10.62
N LYS A 84 17.19 -23.15 11.23
CA LYS A 84 17.41 -22.83 12.64
C LYS A 84 17.17 -21.33 12.91
N PRO A 85 16.52 -20.94 14.03
CA PRO A 85 16.12 -19.55 14.27
C PRO A 85 17.23 -18.50 14.18
N HIS A 86 18.47 -18.83 14.59
CA HIS A 86 19.59 -17.90 14.53
C HIS A 86 20.11 -17.66 13.10
N LEU A 87 19.82 -18.56 12.15
CA LEU A 87 20.23 -18.42 10.74
C LEU A 87 19.16 -17.73 9.89
N ARG A 88 17.88 -17.78 10.31
CA ARG A 88 16.75 -17.24 9.51
C ARG A 88 16.92 -15.78 9.12
N PRO A 89 17.32 -14.84 10.01
CA PRO A 89 17.49 -13.45 9.62
C PRO A 89 18.56 -13.27 8.54
N GLY A 90 19.64 -14.06 8.58
CA GLY A 90 20.70 -14.03 7.57
C GLY A 90 20.22 -14.49 6.19
N PHE A 91 19.49 -15.61 6.13
CA PHE A 91 18.90 -16.09 4.88
C PHE A 91 17.84 -15.13 4.33
N LEU A 92 16.98 -14.55 5.20
CA LEU A 92 16.03 -13.51 4.80
C LEU A 92 16.74 -12.29 4.21
N ALA A 93 17.74 -11.75 4.92
CA ALA A 93 18.52 -10.62 4.45
C ALA A 93 19.17 -10.90 3.09
N ALA A 94 19.76 -12.09 2.91
CA ALA A 94 20.34 -12.50 1.63
C ALA A 94 19.29 -12.56 0.50
N SER A 95 18.06 -13.02 0.79
CA SER A 95 16.98 -13.06 -0.21
C SER A 95 16.43 -11.69 -0.60
N ILE A 96 16.58 -10.68 0.27
CA ILE A 96 16.14 -9.29 0.04
C ILE A 96 17.08 -8.56 -0.93
N LEU A 97 18.39 -8.83 -0.86
CA LEU A 97 19.41 -8.08 -1.60
C LEU A 97 19.18 -8.02 -3.12
N PRO A 98 18.81 -9.09 -3.84
CA PRO A 98 18.56 -9.01 -5.28
C PRO A 98 17.37 -8.11 -5.64
N PHE A 99 16.31 -8.13 -4.83
CA PHE A 99 15.14 -7.30 -5.04
C PHE A 99 15.42 -5.84 -4.72
N LEU A 100 16.19 -5.58 -3.65
CA LEU A 100 16.67 -4.25 -3.33
C LEU A 100 17.56 -3.71 -4.44
N TYR A 101 18.55 -4.48 -4.92
CA TYR A 101 19.44 -4.05 -6.00
C TYR A 101 18.69 -3.69 -7.29
N ARG A 102 17.68 -4.48 -7.67
CA ARG A 102 16.84 -4.23 -8.86
C ARG A 102 15.77 -3.16 -8.67
N GLY A 103 15.57 -2.65 -7.46
CA GLY A 103 14.57 -1.62 -7.20
C GLY A 103 13.12 -2.13 -7.14
N ASN A 104 12.89 -3.42 -6.91
CA ASN A 104 11.53 -3.98 -6.73
C ASN A 104 11.04 -3.68 -5.30
N CYS A 105 10.67 -2.43 -5.08
CA CYS A 105 10.26 -1.90 -3.79
C CYS A 105 9.05 -2.60 -3.18
N PHE A 106 8.12 -3.06 -4.00
CA PHE A 106 6.97 -3.82 -3.53
C PHE A 106 7.41 -5.16 -2.90
N THR A 107 8.26 -5.95 -3.55
CA THR A 107 8.61 -7.28 -3.02
C THR A 107 9.50 -7.19 -1.79
N TYR A 108 10.56 -6.37 -1.82
CA TYR A 108 11.52 -6.37 -0.71
C TYR A 108 10.98 -5.73 0.56
N THR A 109 10.04 -4.78 0.48
CA THR A 109 9.45 -4.15 1.68
C THR A 109 8.64 -5.14 2.50
N PHE A 110 7.89 -6.04 1.84
CA PHE A 110 7.20 -7.16 2.51
C PHE A 110 8.20 -8.11 3.18
N LEU A 111 9.25 -8.50 2.47
CA LEU A 111 10.31 -9.36 3.04
C LEU A 111 11.05 -8.68 4.20
N CYS A 112 11.30 -7.36 4.11
CA CYS A 112 11.82 -6.57 5.22
C CYS A 112 10.86 -6.58 6.42
N GLY A 113 9.55 -6.55 6.21
CA GLY A 113 8.56 -6.73 7.29
C GLY A 113 8.73 -8.07 8.01
N VAL A 114 8.91 -9.16 7.25
CA VAL A 114 9.21 -10.49 7.81
C VAL A 114 10.55 -10.51 8.55
N LEU A 115 11.58 -9.86 8.00
CA LEU A 115 12.89 -9.73 8.64
C LEU A 115 12.80 -8.95 9.97
N ILE A 116 12.08 -7.83 10.01
CA ILE A 116 11.86 -7.05 11.23
C ILE A 116 11.15 -7.91 12.29
N ALA A 117 10.15 -8.70 11.89
CA ALA A 117 9.46 -9.61 12.80
C ALA A 117 10.41 -10.69 13.39
N GLU A 118 11.23 -11.33 12.56
CA GLU A 118 12.23 -12.31 13.01
C GLU A 118 13.29 -11.69 13.93
N LEU A 119 13.76 -10.46 13.64
CA LEU A 119 14.69 -9.74 14.52
C LEU A 119 14.06 -9.39 15.87
N ASN A 120 12.79 -8.97 15.88
CA ASN A 120 12.04 -8.70 17.11
C ASN A 120 11.86 -9.98 17.95
N LEU A 121 11.58 -11.12 17.31
CA LEU A 121 11.49 -12.43 17.98
C LEU A 121 12.85 -12.86 18.55
N ALA A 122 13.94 -12.64 17.83
CA ALA A 122 15.30 -12.91 18.31
C ALA A 122 15.65 -12.03 19.53
N CYS A 123 15.27 -10.76 19.51
CA CYS A 123 15.42 -9.83 20.62
C CYS A 123 14.59 -10.27 21.86
N ALA A 124 13.33 -10.65 21.65
CA ALA A 124 12.45 -11.16 22.71
C ALA A 124 12.97 -12.45 23.36
N ARG A 125 13.68 -13.29 22.60
CA ARG A 125 14.37 -14.50 23.10
C ARG A 125 15.73 -14.22 23.74
N GLY A 126 16.19 -12.96 23.75
CA GLY A 126 17.51 -12.57 24.27
C GLY A 126 18.69 -12.97 23.39
N ALA A 127 18.45 -13.47 22.17
CA ALA A 127 19.50 -13.91 21.24
C ALA A 127 20.18 -12.76 20.48
N LEU A 128 19.51 -11.60 20.41
CA LEU A 128 20.00 -10.38 19.77
C LEU A 128 19.72 -9.19 20.69
N ARG A 129 20.57 -8.17 20.67
CA ARG A 129 20.30 -6.86 21.28
C ARG A 129 20.51 -5.77 20.25
N VAL A 130 19.47 -4.99 19.97
CA VAL A 130 19.57 -3.81 19.10
C VAL A 130 20.23 -2.69 19.89
N ASN A 131 21.31 -2.12 19.35
CA ASN A 131 21.97 -0.98 19.97
C ASN A 131 21.05 0.25 19.92
N PRO A 132 20.73 0.90 21.06
CA PRO A 132 19.81 2.03 21.09
C PRO A 132 20.31 3.25 20.30
N LEU A 133 21.63 3.48 20.23
CA LEU A 133 22.19 4.57 19.43
C LEU A 133 21.99 4.30 17.94
N LEU A 134 22.30 3.07 17.51
CA LEU A 134 22.07 2.65 16.12
C LEU A 134 20.59 2.77 15.76
N ASN A 135 19.67 2.31 16.62
CA ASN A 135 18.24 2.42 16.38
C ASN A 135 17.78 3.87 16.18
N ARG A 136 18.29 4.81 16.99
CA ARG A 136 17.98 6.24 16.84
C ARG A 136 18.52 6.82 15.55
N ILE A 137 19.75 6.44 15.15
CA ILE A 137 20.33 6.86 13.87
C ILE A 137 19.48 6.35 12.71
N LEU A 138 19.10 5.07 12.71
CA LEU A 138 18.25 4.48 11.68
C LEU A 138 16.86 5.13 11.63
N PHE A 139 16.27 5.42 12.79
CA PHE A 139 14.99 6.13 12.88
C PHE A 139 15.10 7.54 12.30
N LEU A 140 16.11 8.31 12.69
CA LEU A 140 16.31 9.68 12.19
C LEU A 140 16.60 9.71 10.69
N LEU A 141 17.39 8.75 10.19
CA LEU A 141 17.64 8.59 8.76
C LEU A 141 16.36 8.22 8.02
N GLY A 142 15.58 7.26 8.53
CA GLY A 142 14.28 6.90 7.97
C GLY A 142 13.32 8.09 7.94
N PHE A 143 13.22 8.84 9.05
CA PHE A 143 12.39 10.04 9.15
C PHE A 143 12.83 11.13 8.15
N PHE A 144 14.14 11.36 8.02
CA PHE A 144 14.70 12.30 7.05
C PHE A 144 14.36 11.91 5.60
N LEU A 145 14.47 10.62 5.26
CA LEU A 145 14.15 10.11 3.92
C LEU A 145 12.65 10.01 3.64
N VAL A 146 11.79 9.91 4.66
CA VAL A 146 10.32 10.01 4.48
C VAL A 146 9.93 11.40 3.95
N CYS A 147 10.72 12.43 4.29
CA CYS A 147 10.55 13.79 3.79
C CYS A 147 11.20 14.05 2.42
N LEU A 148 11.59 13.00 1.67
CA LEU A 148 12.25 13.13 0.37
C LEU A 148 11.34 13.87 -0.65
N PRO A 149 11.78 15.00 -1.22
CA PRO A 149 11.05 15.70 -2.27
C PRO A 149 11.16 14.98 -3.62
N ASP A 150 10.26 15.28 -4.56
CA ASP A 150 10.29 14.66 -5.89
C ASP A 150 11.52 15.06 -6.69
N ASN A 151 12.00 16.29 -6.53
CA ASN A 151 13.22 16.82 -7.14
C ASN A 151 14.43 16.73 -6.18
N TYR A 152 14.63 15.59 -5.54
CA TYR A 152 15.70 15.42 -4.55
C TYR A 152 17.12 15.56 -5.12
N ALA A 153 17.30 15.33 -6.43
CA ALA A 153 18.57 15.55 -7.12
C ALA A 153 19.05 17.00 -6.99
N ASP A 154 18.13 17.97 -7.10
CA ASP A 154 18.43 19.40 -7.03
C ASP A 154 18.25 19.98 -5.62
N THR A 155 17.75 19.18 -4.68
CA THR A 155 17.44 19.66 -3.34
C THR A 155 18.67 19.56 -2.42
N PRO A 156 19.15 20.69 -1.85
CA PRO A 156 20.23 20.67 -0.88
C PRO A 156 19.91 19.73 0.30
N GLY A 157 20.87 18.88 0.66
CA GLY A 157 20.71 17.88 1.72
C GLY A 157 20.23 16.51 1.24
N TYR A 158 19.68 16.38 0.02
CA TYR A 158 19.29 15.10 -0.57
C TYR A 158 20.08 14.72 -1.83
N SER A 159 20.74 15.68 -2.48
CA SER A 159 21.47 15.46 -3.74
C SER A 159 22.56 14.37 -3.66
N TRP A 160 23.10 14.08 -2.48
CA TRP A 160 24.08 13.00 -2.27
C TRP A 160 23.51 11.60 -2.53
N LEU A 161 22.19 11.42 -2.48
CA LEU A 161 21.52 10.15 -2.78
C LEU A 161 21.76 9.70 -4.22
N VAL A 162 21.86 10.66 -5.16
CA VAL A 162 22.16 10.39 -6.57
C VAL A 162 23.51 9.68 -6.73
N GLY A 163 24.49 10.01 -5.87
CA GLY A 163 25.80 9.32 -5.87
C GLY A 163 25.69 7.85 -5.48
N LEU A 164 24.75 7.50 -4.60
CA LEU A 164 24.53 6.13 -4.13
C LEU A 164 23.71 5.27 -5.08
N GLU A 165 22.93 5.89 -5.97
CA GLU A 165 22.14 5.17 -6.96
C GLU A 165 23.01 4.35 -7.91
N SER A 166 24.26 4.77 -8.14
CA SER A 166 25.26 4.00 -8.91
C SER A 166 25.55 2.60 -8.36
N LEU A 167 25.27 2.36 -7.07
CA LEU A 167 25.41 1.05 -6.42
C LEU A 167 24.20 0.14 -6.66
N THR A 168 23.19 0.62 -7.37
CA THR A 168 21.90 -0.03 -7.58
C THR A 168 21.54 -0.03 -9.07
N ALA A 169 20.54 -0.83 -9.43
CA ALA A 169 19.94 -0.82 -10.76
C ALA A 169 18.54 -0.16 -10.73
N TRP A 170 18.34 0.86 -9.90
CA TRP A 170 17.01 1.47 -9.69
C TRP A 170 16.51 2.29 -10.88
N GLY A 171 17.40 2.99 -11.59
CA GLY A 171 17.02 3.84 -12.72
C GLY A 171 15.91 4.83 -12.34
N GLU A 172 14.84 4.86 -13.14
CA GLU A 172 13.69 5.75 -12.93
C GLU A 172 12.91 5.45 -11.63
N GLU A 173 13.06 4.25 -11.06
CA GLU A 173 12.38 3.84 -9.82
C GLU A 173 13.13 4.25 -8.55
N ALA A 174 14.27 4.94 -8.66
CA ALA A 174 15.03 5.44 -7.52
C ALA A 174 14.19 6.24 -6.50
N PRO A 175 13.29 7.16 -6.90
CA PRO A 175 12.47 7.92 -5.96
C PRO A 175 11.54 7.02 -5.12
N HIS A 176 10.95 5.98 -5.71
CA HIS A 176 10.10 5.01 -4.99
C HIS A 176 10.92 4.15 -4.04
N ASN A 177 12.12 3.76 -4.47
CA ASN A 177 13.02 2.93 -3.68
C ASN A 177 13.58 3.67 -2.48
N TRP A 178 14.00 4.92 -2.61
CA TRP A 178 14.44 5.72 -1.46
C TRP A 178 13.35 5.86 -0.40
N ARG A 179 12.10 6.10 -0.83
CA ARG A 179 10.94 6.18 0.09
C ARG A 179 10.61 4.84 0.74
N SER A 180 10.82 3.75 0.03
CA SER A 180 10.61 2.40 0.54
C SER A 180 11.67 2.01 1.57
N VAL A 181 12.94 2.33 1.32
CA VAL A 181 14.03 2.24 2.30
C VAL A 181 13.72 3.11 3.53
N ALA A 182 13.24 4.34 3.32
CA ALA A 182 12.82 5.23 4.39
C ALA A 182 11.76 4.59 5.29
N GLY A 183 10.72 4.00 4.68
CA GLY A 183 9.65 3.29 5.40
C GLY A 183 10.17 2.12 6.23
N VAL A 184 11.05 1.28 5.67
CA VAL A 184 11.66 0.15 6.38
C VAL A 184 12.46 0.62 7.59
N LEU A 185 13.34 1.61 7.41
CA LEU A 185 14.16 2.17 8.49
C LEU A 185 13.32 2.83 9.58
N PHE A 186 12.31 3.59 9.17
CA PHE A 186 11.41 4.30 10.08
C PHE A 186 10.59 3.33 10.93
N VAL A 187 10.00 2.29 10.31
CA VAL A 187 9.24 1.24 11.01
C VAL A 187 10.14 0.43 11.93
N PHE A 188 11.34 0.04 11.48
CA PHE A 188 12.32 -0.64 12.33
C PHE A 188 12.67 0.20 13.58
N GLY A 189 12.90 1.49 13.37
CA GLY A 189 13.16 2.46 14.45
C GLY A 189 12.05 2.51 15.49
N ILE A 190 10.79 2.59 15.05
CA ILE A 190 9.60 2.58 15.91
C ILE A 190 9.46 1.24 16.65
N CYS A 191 9.65 0.11 15.97
CA CYS A 191 9.52 -1.23 16.56
C CYS A 191 10.46 -1.48 17.75
N ASN A 192 11.60 -0.79 17.80
CA ASN A 192 12.64 -1.00 18.82
C ASN A 192 12.68 0.10 19.91
N GLU A 193 11.75 1.07 19.92
CA GLU A 193 11.72 2.15 20.92
C GLU A 193 10.29 2.37 21.45
N THR A 194 10.06 2.00 22.71
CA THR A 194 8.74 2.07 23.37
C THR A 194 8.16 3.49 23.40
N LYS A 195 9.00 4.53 23.49
CA LYS A 195 8.54 5.92 23.47
C LYS A 195 7.93 6.30 22.11
N LEU A 196 8.54 5.83 21.01
CA LEU A 196 8.09 6.12 19.65
C LEU A 196 6.78 5.38 19.31
N GLN A 197 6.56 4.20 19.91
CA GLN A 197 5.34 3.42 19.73
C GLN A 197 4.09 4.07 20.35
N ARG A 198 4.25 5.02 21.28
CA ARG A 198 3.11 5.67 21.96
C ARG A 198 2.16 6.37 21.00
N LEU A 199 2.70 7.03 19.97
CA LEU A 199 1.90 7.78 19.01
C LEU A 199 1.09 6.82 18.11
N PRO A 200 1.69 5.83 17.41
CA PRO A 200 0.94 4.84 16.64
C PRO A 200 -0.07 4.03 17.47
N ASN A 201 0.23 3.76 18.75
CA ASN A 201 -0.67 3.02 19.65
C ASN A 201 -1.76 3.88 20.30
N SER A 202 -1.82 5.17 20.00
CA SER A 202 -2.88 6.05 20.50
C SER A 202 -4.23 5.77 19.82
N ARG A 203 -5.33 6.23 20.43
CA ARG A 203 -6.69 5.90 19.99
C ARG A 203 -6.99 6.33 18.55
N ALA A 204 -6.49 7.49 18.12
CA ALA A 204 -6.83 8.05 16.81
C ALA A 204 -6.18 7.26 15.64
N PRO A 205 -4.85 7.02 15.61
CA PRO A 205 -4.24 6.17 14.58
C PRO A 205 -4.80 4.75 14.58
N GLN A 206 -5.05 4.16 15.75
CA GLN A 206 -5.66 2.83 15.86
C GLN A 206 -7.10 2.80 15.33
N TYR A 207 -7.86 3.88 15.52
CA TYR A 207 -9.19 4.00 14.93
C TYR A 207 -9.11 4.12 13.41
N LEU A 208 -8.21 4.95 12.88
CA LEU A 208 -7.99 5.09 11.43
C LEU A 208 -7.53 3.76 10.82
N ALA A 209 -6.63 3.03 11.49
CA ALA A 209 -6.20 1.70 11.06
C ALA A 209 -7.35 0.69 11.02
N LYS A 210 -8.32 0.77 11.95
CA LYS A 210 -9.51 -0.09 11.93
C LYS A 210 -10.44 0.17 10.75
N ILE A 211 -10.42 1.37 10.15
CA ILE A 211 -11.28 1.75 9.02
C ILE A 211 -10.48 2.00 7.73
N SER A 212 -9.18 1.72 7.73
CA SER A 212 -8.26 2.06 6.63
C SER A 212 -8.66 1.35 5.36
N TRP A 213 -9.08 0.09 5.48
CA TRP A 213 -9.61 -0.71 4.39
C TRP A 213 -10.80 -0.03 3.72
N GLU A 214 -11.81 0.37 4.50
CA GLU A 214 -13.00 1.00 3.94
C GLU A 214 -12.72 2.40 3.38
N ILE A 215 -11.80 3.16 3.99
CA ILE A 215 -11.32 4.43 3.42
C ILE A 215 -10.67 4.17 2.06
N TYR A 216 -9.78 3.17 1.97
CA TYR A 216 -9.09 2.81 0.74
C TYR A 216 -10.11 2.50 -0.37
N LEU A 217 -11.14 1.70 -0.09
CA LEU A 217 -12.17 1.32 -1.05
C LEU A 217 -12.93 2.50 -1.68
N VAL A 218 -13.01 3.68 -1.04
CA VAL A 218 -13.80 4.82 -1.56
C VAL A 218 -13.03 6.09 -1.86
N HIS A 219 -11.83 6.28 -1.32
CA HIS A 219 -11.20 7.60 -1.32
C HIS A 219 -10.96 8.17 -2.73
N ILE A 220 -10.46 7.38 -3.71
CA ILE A 220 -10.24 7.88 -5.08
C ILE A 220 -11.58 8.15 -5.78
N THR A 221 -12.56 7.26 -5.65
CA THR A 221 -13.88 7.45 -6.26
C THR A 221 -14.55 8.72 -5.74
N LEU A 222 -14.59 8.90 -4.41
CA LEU A 222 -15.16 10.10 -3.81
C LEU A 222 -14.35 11.34 -4.18
N TYR A 223 -13.03 11.24 -4.23
CA TYR A 223 -12.15 12.34 -4.63
C TYR A 223 -12.51 12.84 -6.04
N TYR A 224 -12.61 11.95 -7.02
CA TYR A 224 -12.96 12.35 -8.38
C TYR A 224 -14.42 12.81 -8.52
N MET A 225 -15.35 12.15 -7.83
CA MET A 225 -16.76 12.53 -7.91
C MET A 225 -17.02 13.89 -7.26
N TRP A 226 -16.50 14.12 -6.06
CA TRP A 226 -16.96 15.19 -5.18
C TRP A 226 -15.88 16.23 -4.85
N MET A 227 -14.57 15.95 -4.95
CA MET A 227 -13.56 16.95 -4.57
C MET A 227 -13.61 18.17 -5.49
N LYS A 228 -13.65 17.98 -6.82
CA LYS A 228 -13.66 19.11 -7.77
C LYS A 228 -14.85 20.07 -7.54
N PRO A 229 -16.11 19.61 -7.47
CA PRO A 229 -17.23 20.51 -7.23
C PRO A 229 -17.19 21.14 -5.83
N ILE A 230 -16.85 20.38 -4.79
CA ILE A 230 -16.77 20.90 -3.41
C ILE A 230 -15.67 21.96 -3.29
N ARG A 231 -14.49 21.69 -3.81
CA ARG A 231 -13.37 22.64 -3.79
C ARG A 231 -13.73 23.88 -4.60
N GLY A 232 -14.30 23.73 -5.78
CA GLY A 232 -14.73 24.87 -6.61
C GLY A 232 -15.75 25.76 -5.90
N PHE A 233 -16.73 25.17 -5.21
CA PHE A 233 -17.73 25.89 -4.44
C PHE A 233 -17.14 26.60 -3.20
N ILE A 234 -16.31 25.90 -2.43
CA ILE A 234 -15.70 26.48 -1.22
C ILE A 234 -14.70 27.58 -1.58
N MET A 235 -13.91 27.38 -2.64
CA MET A 235 -12.99 28.40 -3.14
C MET A 235 -13.74 29.61 -3.66
N SER A 236 -14.81 29.44 -4.45
CA SER A 236 -15.57 30.60 -4.95
C SER A 236 -16.21 31.42 -3.82
N LEU A 237 -16.49 30.80 -2.67
CA LEU A 237 -16.99 31.47 -1.47
C LEU A 237 -15.89 32.18 -0.66
N LEU A 238 -14.75 31.52 -0.45
CA LEU A 238 -13.70 31.99 0.48
C LEU A 238 -12.54 32.73 -0.19
N GLU A 239 -12.30 32.56 -1.49
CA GLU A 239 -11.24 33.25 -2.23
C GLU A 239 -11.49 34.76 -2.34
N ARG A 240 -12.75 35.19 -2.14
CA ARG A 240 -13.13 36.60 -2.02
C ARG A 240 -12.73 37.24 -0.68
N ALA A 241 -12.21 36.47 0.28
CA ALA A 241 -11.77 36.99 1.56
C ALA A 241 -10.40 37.70 1.42
N PRO A 242 -10.25 38.94 1.91
CA PRO A 242 -9.09 39.79 1.64
C PRO A 242 -7.76 39.28 2.23
N VAL A 243 -7.78 38.36 3.20
CA VAL A 243 -6.56 37.77 3.78
C VAL A 243 -6.78 36.27 4.01
N GLY A 244 -5.91 35.43 3.44
CA GLY A 244 -5.88 33.98 3.72
C GLY A 244 -7.03 33.15 3.13
N GLY A 245 -7.89 33.73 2.29
CA GLY A 245 -9.03 33.05 1.66
C GLY A 245 -8.66 31.75 0.93
N PHE A 246 -7.52 31.75 0.24
CA PHE A 246 -6.98 30.57 -0.45
C PHE A 246 -6.65 29.42 0.51
N TRP A 247 -5.82 29.67 1.54
CA TRP A 247 -5.40 28.65 2.51
C TRP A 247 -6.57 28.13 3.34
N THR A 248 -7.46 29.04 3.76
CA THR A 248 -8.67 28.68 4.51
C THR A 248 -9.62 27.84 3.65
N GLY A 249 -9.84 28.20 2.39
CA GLY A 249 -10.62 27.39 1.46
C GLY A 249 -10.03 25.99 1.22
N HIS A 250 -8.71 25.89 1.13
CA HIS A 250 -8.02 24.60 1.00
C HIS A 250 -8.20 23.71 2.24
N ILE A 251 -8.01 24.28 3.43
CA ILE A 251 -8.19 23.55 4.70
C ILE A 251 -9.65 23.11 4.87
N VAL A 252 -10.61 24.02 4.66
CA VAL A 252 -12.04 23.73 4.85
C VAL A 252 -12.52 22.68 3.86
N SER A 253 -12.14 22.78 2.58
CA SER A 253 -12.48 21.77 1.58
C SER A 253 -11.86 20.41 1.89
N GLY A 254 -10.60 20.38 2.36
CA GLY A 254 -9.93 19.15 2.81
C GLY A 254 -10.62 18.51 4.02
N MET A 255 -10.99 19.30 5.03
CA MET A 255 -11.70 18.80 6.22
C MET A 255 -13.08 18.27 5.88
N LEU A 256 -13.83 18.96 5.01
CA LEU A 256 -15.13 18.48 4.54
C LEU A 256 -14.98 17.18 3.75
N MET A 257 -13.98 17.10 2.86
CA MET A 257 -13.70 15.88 2.11
C MET A 257 -13.34 14.72 3.03
N ALA A 258 -12.47 14.95 4.03
CA ALA A 258 -12.11 13.95 5.01
C ALA A 258 -13.33 13.46 5.80
N ALA A 259 -14.25 14.36 6.19
CA ALA A 259 -15.50 14.01 6.86
C ALA A 259 -16.43 13.16 5.98
N ILE A 260 -16.52 13.49 4.69
CA ILE A 260 -17.32 12.73 3.70
C ILE A 260 -16.73 11.32 3.51
N VAL A 261 -15.42 11.22 3.25
CA VAL A 261 -14.73 9.93 3.10
C VAL A 261 -14.92 9.10 4.37
N HIS A 262 -14.76 9.71 5.54
CA HIS A 262 -14.97 9.07 6.82
C HIS A 262 -16.40 8.53 6.97
N TRP A 263 -17.40 9.34 6.64
CA TRP A 263 -18.81 8.96 6.71
C TRP A 263 -19.12 7.76 5.80
N PHE A 264 -18.66 7.79 4.55
CA PHE A 264 -18.84 6.69 3.60
C PHE A 264 -18.11 5.41 4.06
N ALA A 265 -16.85 5.54 4.50
CA ALA A 265 -16.07 4.42 5.01
C ALA A 265 -16.78 3.73 6.19
N LYS A 266 -17.36 4.50 7.13
CA LYS A 266 -18.13 3.95 8.25
C LYS A 266 -19.38 3.19 7.79
N ARG A 267 -20.08 3.66 6.75
CA ARG A 267 -21.24 2.96 6.18
C ARG A 267 -20.84 1.68 5.48
N LEU A 268 -19.77 1.73 4.68
CA LEU A 268 -19.22 0.53 4.04
C LEU A 268 -18.75 -0.50 5.04
N LYS A 269 -18.18 -0.09 6.17
CA LYS A 269 -17.77 -1.01 7.23
C LYS A 269 -18.91 -1.85 7.78
N ILE A 270 -20.10 -1.25 7.91
CA ILE A 270 -21.31 -1.96 8.34
C ILE A 270 -21.72 -3.01 7.28
N VAL A 271 -21.68 -2.62 6.00
CA VAL A 271 -21.99 -3.53 4.89
C VAL A 271 -20.98 -4.68 4.83
N ASN A 272 -19.68 -4.36 4.92
CA ASN A 272 -18.60 -5.34 4.91
C ASN A 272 -18.74 -6.34 6.07
N GLY A 273 -19.04 -5.86 7.28
CA GLY A 273 -19.29 -6.74 8.43
C GLY A 273 -20.46 -7.71 8.23
N ARG A 274 -21.54 -7.27 7.57
CA ARG A 274 -22.67 -8.14 7.21
C ARG A 274 -22.27 -9.18 6.15
N LEU A 275 -21.53 -8.76 5.13
CA LEU A 275 -21.04 -9.66 4.08
C LEU A 275 -20.08 -10.71 4.65
N MET A 276 -19.18 -10.35 5.56
CA MET A 276 -18.28 -11.29 6.24
C MET A 276 -19.05 -12.29 7.09
N THR A 277 -20.07 -11.84 7.82
CA THR A 277 -20.93 -12.74 8.62
C THR A 277 -21.68 -13.72 7.71
N PHE A 278 -22.15 -13.23 6.57
CA PHE A 278 -22.82 -14.06 5.57
C PHE A 278 -21.87 -15.08 4.94
N ALA A 279 -20.66 -14.66 4.53
CA ALA A 279 -19.64 -15.55 3.98
C ALA A 279 -19.28 -16.67 4.97
N LYS A 280 -19.07 -16.33 6.24
CA LYS A 280 -18.78 -17.32 7.29
C LYS A 280 -19.90 -18.35 7.45
N ARG A 281 -21.17 -17.94 7.38
CA ARG A 281 -22.31 -18.86 7.42
C ARG A 281 -22.35 -19.81 6.23
N ILE A 282 -21.95 -19.35 5.04
CA ILE A 282 -21.84 -20.20 3.85
C ILE A 282 -20.71 -21.22 4.03
N GLU A 283 -19.56 -20.81 4.58
CA GLU A 283 -18.44 -21.71 4.85
C GLU A 283 -18.82 -22.79 5.86
N GLU A 284 -19.48 -22.41 6.96
CA GLU A 284 -20.02 -23.34 7.97
C GLU A 284 -21.01 -24.33 7.32
N TRP A 285 -21.96 -23.82 6.51
CA TRP A 285 -22.90 -24.67 5.78
C TRP A 285 -22.20 -25.64 4.81
N ALA A 286 -21.18 -25.19 4.09
CA ALA A 286 -20.44 -26.01 3.13
C ALA A 286 -19.61 -27.11 3.84
N GLN A 287 -19.11 -26.84 5.05
CA GLN A 287 -18.40 -27.82 5.88
C GLN A 287 -19.34 -28.86 6.49
N ASP A 288 -20.59 -28.48 6.79
CA ASP A 288 -21.61 -29.36 7.37
C ASP A 288 -22.27 -30.28 6.32
N THR A 289 -22.13 -30.00 5.02
CA THR A 289 -22.60 -30.91 3.96
C THR A 289 -21.73 -32.19 3.91
N PRO A 290 -22.29 -33.38 4.18
CA PRO A 290 -21.52 -34.62 4.12
C PRO A 290 -21.03 -34.86 2.68
N SER A 291 -19.75 -35.20 2.54
CA SER A 291 -19.15 -35.60 1.27
C SER A 291 -19.84 -36.87 0.78
N THR A 292 -20.73 -36.73 -0.20
CA THR A 292 -21.33 -37.84 -0.97
C THR A 292 -20.32 -38.51 -1.88
#